data_AF-A0A6A4FJU5-F1
#
_entry.id   AF-A0A6A4FJU5-F1
#
_cell.length_a   1.000
_cell.length_b   1.000
_cell.length_c   1.000
_cell.angle_alpha   90.00
_cell.angle_beta   90.00
_cell.angle_gamma   90.00
#
_symmetry.space_group_name_H-M   'P 1'
#
loop_
_entity.id
_entity.type
_entity.pdbx_description
1 polymer ?
#
loop_
_entity_poly.entity_id
_entity_poly.type
_entity_poly.pdbx_seq_one_letter_code
_entity_poly.pdbx_strand_id
1 'polypeptide(L)' 'MKLFLADGFALDPADASYRDLVLELGKRAEDAVLMYLKTQHGINSRGSSAVLKHLQRLHSAGTLNAIIQCHQRLL' A
#
# COMPACT_ATOMS: atom_id res chain seq x y z
N MET A 1 -3.81 -1.27 0.59
CA MET A 1 -2.55 -1.55 -0.12
C MET A 1 -2.53 -0.96 -1.53
N LYS A 2 -3.64 -0.96 -2.30
CA LYS A 2 -3.72 -0.36 -3.65
C LYS A 2 -3.19 1.10 -3.73
N LEU A 3 -3.44 1.89 -2.67
CA LEU A 3 -2.97 3.27 -2.52
C LEU A 3 -1.45 3.45 -2.62
N PHE A 4 -0.67 2.41 -2.33
CA PHE A 4 0.80 2.45 -2.32
C PHE A 4 1.42 1.85 -3.58
N LEU A 5 0.59 1.47 -4.56
CA LEU A 5 1.03 1.10 -5.88
C LEU A 5 0.97 2.35 -6.76
N ALA A 6 2.13 2.99 -6.96
CA ALA A 6 2.24 4.24 -7.73
C ALA A 6 1.71 4.09 -9.16
N ASP A 7 1.92 2.92 -9.77
CA ASP A 7 1.52 2.61 -11.15
C ASP A 7 0.13 1.96 -11.23
N GLY A 8 -0.59 1.86 -10.11
CA GLY A 8 -1.79 1.03 -10.00
C GLY A 8 -1.47 -0.47 -10.13
N PHE A 9 -2.46 -1.25 -10.55
CA PHE A 9 -2.30 -2.67 -10.88
C PHE A 9 -3.26 -3.04 -12.00
N ALA A 10 -2.75 -3.72 -13.02
CA ALA A 10 -3.57 -4.35 -14.06
C ALA A 10 -3.40 -5.86 -13.89
N LEU A 11 -4.50 -6.53 -13.57
CA LEU A 11 -4.53 -7.97 -13.36
C LEU A 11 -5.57 -8.56 -14.32
N ASP A 12 -5.14 -9.48 -15.17
CA ASP A 12 -6.05 -10.24 -16.03
C ASP A 12 -6.39 -11.58 -15.34
N PRO A 13 -7.65 -11.80 -14.93
CA PRO A 13 -8.07 -13.05 -14.29
C PRO A 13 -8.00 -14.27 -15.23
N ALA A 14 -7.86 -14.08 -16.54
CA ALA A 14 -7.65 -15.16 -17.50
C ALA A 14 -6.17 -15.58 -17.63
N ASP A 15 -5.24 -14.83 -17.04
CA ASP A 15 -3.81 -15.15 -17.07
C ASP A 15 -3.50 -16.37 -16.21
N ALA A 16 -2.78 -17.34 -16.77
CA ALA A 16 -2.35 -18.54 -16.05
C ALA A 16 -1.44 -18.22 -14.84
N SER A 17 -0.73 -17.10 -14.89
CA SER A 17 0.14 -16.56 -13.84
C SER A 17 -0.56 -15.54 -12.93
N TYR A 18 -1.89 -15.38 -13.01
CA TYR A 18 -2.65 -14.44 -12.19
C TYR A 18 -2.33 -14.54 -10.69
N ARG A 19 -2.22 -15.77 -10.15
CA ARG A 19 -1.92 -15.99 -8.73
C ARG A 19 -0.55 -15.46 -8.32
N ASP A 20 0.45 -15.68 -9.17
CA ASP A 20 1.82 -15.21 -8.92
C ASP A 20 1.91 -13.69 -9.05
N LEU A 21 1.23 -13.11 -10.05
CA LEU A 21 1.13 -11.67 -10.22
C LEU A 21 0.45 -10.98 -9.03
N VAL A 22 -0.64 -11.56 -8.51
CA VAL A 22 -1.30 -11.06 -7.29
C VAL A 22 -0.36 -11.11 -6.09
N LEU A 23 0.41 -12.19 -5.95
CA LEU A 23 1.35 -12.35 -4.84
C LEU A 23 2.49 -11.32 -4.90
N GLU A 24 3.10 -11.14 -6.06
CA GLU A 24 4.18 -10.17 -6.27
C GLU A 24 3.70 -8.72 -6.10
N LEU A 25 2.50 -8.39 -6.60
CA LEU A 25 1.86 -7.10 -6.35
C LEU A 25 1.57 -6.88 -4.86
N GLY A 26 1.12 -7.92 -4.17
CA GLY A 26 0.89 -7.91 -2.73
C GLY A 26 2.17 -7.55 -1.95
N LYS A 27 3.27 -8.24 -2.24
CA LYS A 27 4.58 -7.98 -1.63
C LYS A 27 5.07 -6.56 -1.92
N ARG A 28 5.01 -6.12 -3.19
CA ARG A 28 5.41 -4.77 -3.57
C ARG A 28 4.61 -3.69 -2.83
N ALA A 29 3.31 -3.91 -2.66
CA ALA A 29 2.46 -2.97 -1.91
C ALA A 29 2.77 -2.98 -0.40
N GLU A 30 3.07 -4.14 0.17
CA GLU A 30 3.49 -4.27 1.57
C GLU A 30 4.82 -3.55 1.82
N ASP A 31 5.84 -3.79 0.99
CA ASP A 31 7.13 -3.11 1.07
C ASP A 31 6.99 -1.59 0.94
N ALA A 32 6.15 -1.11 0.03
CA ALA A 32 5.88 0.32 -0.13
C ALA A 32 5.25 0.93 1.13
N VAL A 33 4.33 0.22 1.81
CA VAL A 33 3.75 0.67 3.09
C VAL A 33 4.80 0.70 4.19
N LEU A 34 5.61 -0.34 4.32
CA LEU A 34 6.66 -0.39 5.33
C LEU A 34 7.70 0.71 5.11
N MET A 35 8.08 0.96 3.85
CA MET A 35 8.99 2.03 3.48
C MET A 35 8.38 3.41 3.79
N TYR A 36 7.09 3.62 3.51
CA TYR A 36 6.40 4.86 3.88
C TYR A 36 6.39 5.09 5.39
N LEU A 37 6.00 4.09 6.18
CA LEU A 37 5.99 4.17 7.65
C LEU A 37 7.38 4.44 8.22
N LYS A 38 8.42 3.80 7.67
CA LYS A 38 9.80 3.98 8.10
C LYS A 38 10.34 5.37 7.74
N THR A 39 10.16 5.80 6.49
CA THR A 39 10.76 7.04 5.99
C THR A 39 10.02 8.29 6.45
N GLN A 40 8.68 8.27 6.44
CA GLN A 40 7.86 9.44 6.76
C GLN A 40 7.51 9.54 8.25
N HIS A 41 7.50 8.42 8.97
CA HIS A 41 7.06 8.37 10.36
C HIS A 41 8.07 7.73 11.33
N GLY A 42 9.22 7.25 10.85
CA GLY A 42 10.23 6.60 11.68
C GLY A 42 9.77 5.29 12.32
N ILE A 43 8.67 4.70 11.84
CA ILE A 43 8.06 3.50 12.42
C ILE A 43 8.68 2.26 11.76
N ASN A 44 9.41 1.47 12.54
CA ASN A 44 10.03 0.20 12.09
C ASN A 44 9.16 -1.05 12.36
N SER A 45 7.84 -0.87 12.50
CA SER A 45 6.94 -1.98 12.81
C SER A 45 6.73 -2.88 11.59
N ARG A 46 6.96 -4.20 11.76
CA ARG A 46 6.75 -5.23 10.73
C ARG A 46 5.53 -6.12 10.99
N GLY A 47 4.90 -6.00 12.15
CA GLY A 47 3.72 -6.79 12.47
C GLY A 47 2.50 -6.25 11.74
N SER A 48 1.79 -7.11 11.00
CA SER A 48 0.60 -6.73 10.21
C SER A 48 -0.44 -5.94 11.03
N SER A 49 -0.76 -6.39 12.24
CA SER A 49 -1.69 -5.71 13.14
C SER A 49 -1.18 -4.34 13.60
N ALA A 50 0.12 -4.19 13.82
CA ALA A 50 0.70 -2.94 14.26
C ALA A 50 0.78 -1.93 13.10
N VAL A 51 1.20 -2.38 11.92
CA VAL A 51 1.17 -1.62 10.67
C VAL A 51 -0.24 -1.10 10.39
N LEU A 52 -1.26 -1.94 10.51
CA LEU A 52 -2.66 -1.53 10.35
C LEU A 52 -3.06 -0.45 11.36
N LYS A 53 -2.72 -0.61 12.65
CA LYS A 53 -3.00 0.42 13.67
C LYS A 53 -2.28 1.74 13.40
N HIS A 54 -1.08 1.71 12.84
CA HIS A 54 -0.37 2.93 12.44
C HIS A 54 -1.06 3.60 11.25
N LEU A 55 -1.41 2.84 10.21
CA LEU A 55 -2.14 3.36 9.05
C LEU A 55 -3.50 3.95 9.43
N GLN A 56 -4.26 3.30 10.31
CA GLN A 56 -5.54 3.82 10.80
C GLN A 56 -5.37 5.18 11.50
N ARG A 57 -4.35 5.31 12.36
CA ARG A 57 -4.05 6.59 13.03
C ARG A 57 -3.65 7.68 12.03
N LEU A 58 -2.83 7.36 11.04
CA LEU A 58 -2.43 8.29 9.98
C LEU A 58 -3.62 8.73 9.11
N HIS A 59 -4.60 7.84 8.93
CA HIS A 59 -5.81 8.16 8.18
C HIS A 59 -6.69 9.12 8.97
N SER A 60 -6.93 8.83 10.25
CA SER A 60 -7.70 9.71 11.13
C SER A 60 -7.04 11.09 11.32
N ALA A 61 -5.70 11.16 11.26
CA ALA A 61 -4.95 12.40 11.27
C ALA A 61 -4.95 13.16 9.93
N GLY A 62 -5.53 12.58 8.87
CA GLY A 62 -5.57 13.17 7.53
C GLY A 62 -4.24 13.08 6.75
N THR A 63 -3.20 12.49 7.32
CA THR A 63 -1.88 12.36 6.68
C THR A 63 -1.93 11.52 5.40
N LEU A 64 -2.83 10.53 5.36
CA LEU A 64 -3.07 9.71 4.16
C LEU A 64 -3.88 10.43 3.08
N ASN A 65 -4.51 11.58 3.36
CA ASN A 65 -5.39 12.26 2.40
C ASN A 65 -4.64 12.70 1.13
N ALA A 66 -3.39 13.13 1.25
CA ALA A 66 -2.58 13.50 0.08
C ALA A 66 -2.31 12.29 -0.84
N ILE A 67 -2.03 11.12 -0.25
CA ILE A 67 -1.80 9.87 -0.97
C ILE A 67 -3.11 9.39 -1.61
N ILE A 68 -4.23 9.51 -0.88
CA ILE A 68 -5.57 9.18 -1.38
C ILE A 68 -5.94 10.08 -2.57
N GLN A 69 -5.73 11.39 -2.47
CA GLN A 69 -5.98 12.34 -3.56
C GLN A 69 -5.08 12.12 -4.79
N CYS A 70 -3.84 11.67 -4.58
CA CYS A 70 -2.95 11.29 -5.67
C CYS A 70 -3.48 10.02 -6.35
N HIS A 71 -3.85 9.01 -5.58
CA HIS A 71 -4.41 7.76 -6.11
C HIS A 71 -5.74 7.96 -6.84
N GLN A 72 -6.62 8.83 -6.34
CA GLN A 72 -7.88 9.18 -7.02
C GLN A 72 -7.67 9.91 -8.34
N ARG A 73 -6.52 10.57 -8.55
CA ARG A 73 -6.17 11.19 -9.84
C ARG A 73 -5.58 10.20 -10.85
N LEU A 74 -5.17 9.02 -10.40
CA LEU A 74 -4.58 7.96 -11.22
C LEU A 74 -5.62 6.91 -11.66
N LEU A 75 -6.84 6.98 -11.13
CA LEU A 75 -8.01 6.16 -11.50
C LEU A 75 -8.91 6.95 -12.45
#